data_AF-A0A5B6VUA9-F1
#
_entry.id   AF-A0A5B6VUA9-F1
#
_cell.length_a   1.000
_cell.length_b   1.000
_cell.length_c   1.000
_cell.angle_alpha   90.00
_cell.angle_beta   90.00
_cell.angle_gamma   90.00
#
_symmetry.space_group_name_H-M   'P 1'
#
loop_
_entity.id
_entity.type
_entity.pdbx_description
1 polymer ?
#
loop_
_entity_poly.entity_id
_entity_poly.type
_entity_poly.pdbx_seq_one_letter_code
_entity_poly.pdbx_strand_id
1 'polypeptide(L)'
;MVKSLDYGAFMEKFSLQLSPSQHQLPLSGLTFAVKDIFDIEGYVTGFGNPDWARTHSAATSTAPAVMDLLTAGATCLGKTVMDEMAYWSQF
;
A
#
# COMPACT_ATOMS: atom_id res chain seq x y z
N MET A 1 -1.34 -19.80 -21.59
CA MET A 1 -0.63 -18.75 -20.84
C MET A 1 -1.64 -17.68 -20.51
N VAL A 2 -2.17 -17.65 -19.28
CA VAL A 2 -3.12 -16.60 -18.88
C VAL A 2 -2.29 -15.33 -18.72
N LYS A 3 -2.48 -14.37 -19.61
CA LYS A 3 -1.94 -13.02 -19.42
C LYS A 3 -2.55 -12.53 -18.11
N SER A 4 -1.74 -12.24 -17.10
CA SER A 4 -2.22 -11.59 -15.88
C SER A 4 -2.96 -10.32 -16.35
N LEU A 5 -4.27 -10.25 -16.08
CA LEU A 5 -5.07 -9.11 -16.47
C LEU A 5 -4.72 -7.97 -15.51
N ASP A 6 -4.02 -6.97 -16.02
CA ASP A 6 -3.75 -5.75 -15.29
C ASP A 6 -4.90 -4.77 -15.52
N TYR A 7 -5.75 -4.61 -14.51
CA TYR A 7 -6.91 -3.73 -14.55
C TYR A 7 -6.58 -2.28 -14.18
N GLY A 8 -5.30 -1.94 -13.94
CA GLY A 8 -4.87 -0.57 -13.61
C GLY A 8 -5.21 -0.13 -12.18
N ALA A 9 -5.59 -1.04 -11.30
CA ALA A 9 -5.94 -0.71 -9.90
C ALA A 9 -4.72 -0.35 -9.05
N PHE A 10 -3.54 -0.89 -9.38
CA PHE A 10 -2.29 -0.63 -8.67
C PHE A 10 -1.46 0.39 -9.43
N MET A 11 -1.02 1.45 -8.75
CA MET A 11 -0.01 2.35 -9.28
C MET A 11 1.40 1.83 -9.02
N GLU A 12 1.58 1.05 -7.96
CA GLU A 12 2.84 0.43 -7.58
C GLU A 12 2.56 -0.95 -6.98
N LYS A 13 3.30 -1.98 -7.42
CA LYS A 13 3.15 -3.38 -6.97
C LYS A 13 4.42 -3.80 -6.25
N PHE A 14 4.30 -4.25 -5.00
CA PHE A 14 5.40 -4.81 -4.21
C PHE A 14 4.84 -5.83 -3.22
N SER A 15 5.69 -6.69 -2.65
CA SER A 15 5.28 -7.63 -1.61
C SER A 15 5.96 -7.25 -0.31
N LEU A 16 5.18 -6.75 0.65
CA LEU A 16 5.65 -6.40 1.98
C LEU A 16 4.95 -7.26 3.03
N GLN A 17 5.74 -7.95 3.84
CA GLN A 17 5.29 -8.76 4.97
C GLN A 17 6.34 -8.65 6.08
N LEU A 18 5.92 -8.65 7.34
CA LEU A 18 6.85 -8.83 8.45
C LEU A 18 7.37 -10.27 8.49
N SER A 19 8.49 -10.45 9.19
CA SER A 19 9.10 -11.76 9.38
C SER A 19 8.07 -12.78 9.88
N PRO A 20 8.05 -14.01 9.33
CA PRO A 20 7.11 -15.04 9.76
C PRO A 20 7.23 -15.27 11.26
N SER A 21 6.11 -15.16 11.98
CA SER A 21 6.04 -15.59 13.38
C SER A 21 5.98 -17.12 13.45
N GLN A 22 6.54 -17.70 14.51
CA GLN A 22 6.40 -19.13 14.80
C GLN A 22 4.95 -19.53 15.13
N HIS A 23 4.12 -18.55 15.52
CA HIS A 23 2.70 -18.73 15.82
C HIS A 23 1.85 -18.25 14.63
N GLN A 24 0.74 -18.93 14.37
CA GLN A 24 -0.22 -18.52 13.35
C GLN A 24 -0.94 -17.23 13.79
N LEU A 25 -0.84 -16.19 12.96
CA LEU A 25 -1.45 -14.89 13.20
C LEU A 25 -2.84 -14.83 12.53
N PRO A 26 -3.75 -13.96 13.01
CA PRO A 26 -5.14 -13.97 12.57
C PRO A 26 -5.35 -13.66 11.07
N LEU A 27 -4.43 -12.96 10.41
CA LEU A 27 -4.49 -12.66 8.98
C LEU A 27 -3.42 -13.40 8.16
N SER A 28 -2.79 -14.43 8.73
CA SER A 28 -1.80 -15.24 8.01
C SER A 28 -2.36 -15.81 6.70
N GLY A 29 -1.66 -15.54 5.58
CA GLY A 29 -2.06 -15.99 4.24
C GLY A 29 -3.07 -15.09 3.54
N LEU A 30 -3.56 -14.03 4.20
CA LEU A 30 -4.36 -13.00 3.57
C LEU A 30 -3.46 -11.91 2.99
N THR A 31 -3.97 -11.27 1.94
CA THR A 31 -3.29 -10.17 1.27
C THR A 31 -4.16 -8.91 1.26
N PHE A 32 -3.52 -7.75 1.18
CA PHE A 32 -4.21 -6.47 1.07
C PHE A 32 -3.42 -5.51 0.17
N ALA A 33 -4.08 -4.42 -0.22
CA ALA A 33 -3.45 -3.29 -0.91
C ALA A 33 -3.83 -2.01 -0.17
N VAL A 34 -2.98 -0.99 -0.26
CA VAL A 34 -3.22 0.28 0.43
C VAL A 34 -3.51 1.39 -0.56
N LYS A 35 -4.44 2.28 -0.24
CA LYS A 35 -4.62 3.53 -0.99
C LYS A 35 -3.33 4.37 -0.89
N ASP A 36 -2.94 5.09 -1.95
CA ASP A 36 -1.75 5.98 -1.99
C ASP A 36 -1.85 7.24 -1.11
N ILE A 37 -2.38 7.07 0.10
CA ILE A 37 -2.46 8.06 1.18
C ILE A 37 -1.85 7.52 2.48
N PHE A 38 -1.61 6.20 2.55
CA PHE A 38 -1.00 5.56 3.69
C PHE A 38 0.51 5.43 3.49
N ASP A 39 1.24 5.97 4.45
CA ASP A 39 2.69 5.84 4.49
C ASP A 39 3.13 4.38 4.69
N ILE A 40 4.17 4.01 3.95
CA ILE A 40 4.90 2.76 4.10
C ILE A 40 6.37 3.14 4.08
N GLU A 41 7.09 2.71 5.10
CA GLU A 41 8.52 3.01 5.26
C GLU A 41 9.31 2.61 4.01
N GLY A 42 10.10 3.54 3.48
CA GLY A 42 10.90 3.33 2.27
C GLY A 42 10.14 3.55 0.94
N TYR A 43 8.84 3.84 0.97
CA TYR A 43 8.04 4.18 -0.21
C TYR A 43 7.58 5.63 -0.17
N VAL A 44 7.47 6.27 -1.33
CA VAL A 44 6.87 7.60 -1.45
C VAL A 44 5.35 7.46 -1.44
N THR A 45 4.66 8.26 -0.64
CA THR A 45 3.20 8.41 -0.68
C THR A 45 2.89 9.57 -1.62
N GLY A 46 2.26 9.26 -2.76
CA GLY A 46 2.07 10.20 -3.86
C GLY A 46 0.82 11.06 -3.74
N PHE A 47 -0.16 10.67 -2.90
CA PHE A 47 -1.46 11.33 -2.79
C PHE A 47 -2.17 11.47 -4.15
N GLY A 48 -1.93 10.55 -5.09
CA GLY A 48 -2.46 10.67 -6.46
C GLY A 48 -1.91 11.85 -7.27
N ASN A 49 -0.88 12.57 -6.79
CA ASN A 49 -0.25 13.70 -7.47
C ASN A 49 1.18 13.33 -7.94
N PRO A 50 1.45 13.30 -9.26
CA PRO A 50 2.77 12.95 -9.80
C PRO A 50 3.90 13.90 -9.38
N ASP A 51 3.63 15.19 -9.23
CA ASP A 51 4.62 16.18 -8.79
C ASP A 51 4.93 16.04 -7.31
N TRP A 52 3.93 15.73 -6.48
CA TRP A 52 4.14 15.38 -5.09
C TRP A 52 5.06 14.17 -4.97
N ALA A 53 4.73 13.08 -5.69
CA ALA A 53 5.51 11.85 -5.70
C ALA A 53 6.97 12.06 -6.18
N ARG A 54 7.19 12.99 -7.11
CA ARG A 54 8.54 13.31 -7.64
C ARG A 54 9.38 14.15 -6.68
N THR A 55 8.75 14.97 -5.85
CA THR A 55 9.45 15.99 -5.05
C THR A 55 9.60 15.62 -3.57
N HIS A 56 8.81 14.67 -3.07
CA HIS A 56 8.84 14.27 -1.67
C HIS A 56 9.68 13.01 -1.46
N SER A 57 10.36 12.95 -0.32
CA SER A 57 11.11 11.78 0.09
C SER A 57 10.18 10.62 0.46
N ALA A 58 10.72 9.40 0.41
CA ALA A 58 10.05 8.24 0.97
C ALA A 58 9.70 8.45 2.46
N ALA A 59 8.62 7.82 2.91
CA ALA A 59 8.22 7.86 4.30
C ALA A 59 9.28 7.19 5.19
N THR A 60 9.51 7.78 6.37
CA THR A 60 10.44 7.24 7.38
C THR A 60 9.77 6.28 8.35
N SER A 61 8.45 6.10 8.24
CA SER A 61 7.68 5.18 9.06
C SER A 61 6.46 4.68 8.28
N THR A 62 5.91 3.55 8.74
CA THR A 62 4.69 2.97 8.18
C THR A 62 3.48 3.42 9.00
N ALA A 63 2.39 3.78 8.31
CA ALA A 63 1.15 4.22 8.95
C ALA A 63 0.60 3.14 9.91
N PRO A 64 0.06 3.50 11.10
CA PRO A 64 -0.40 2.52 12.09
C PRO A 64 -1.37 1.48 11.55
N ALA A 65 -2.35 1.89 10.74
CA ALA A 65 -3.32 0.96 10.14
C ALA A 65 -2.66 -0.09 9.22
N VAL A 66 -1.59 0.29 8.50
CA VAL A 66 -0.84 -0.66 7.67
C VAL A 66 -0.01 -1.58 8.54
N MET A 67 0.62 -1.04 9.59
CA MET A 67 1.39 -1.82 10.56
C MET A 67 0.51 -2.83 11.31
N ASP A 68 -0.72 -2.49 11.67
CA ASP A 68 -1.67 -3.40 12.32
C ASP A 68 -1.97 -4.62 11.44
N LEU A 69 -2.17 -4.43 10.13
CA LEU A 69 -2.39 -5.54 9.20
C LEU A 69 -1.14 -6.40 9.01
N LEU A 70 0.03 -5.78 8.91
CA LEU A 70 1.31 -6.47 8.78
C LEU A 70 1.64 -7.30 10.03
N THR A 71 1.45 -6.72 11.22
CA THR A 71 1.68 -7.39 12.52
C THR A 71 0.67 -8.50 12.79
N ALA A 72 -0.54 -8.40 12.23
CA ALA A 72 -1.53 -9.46 12.21
C ALA A 72 -1.24 -10.55 11.15
N GLY A 73 -0.14 -10.44 10.39
CA GLY A 73 0.39 -11.48 9.52
C GLY A 73 -0.08 -11.43 8.07
N ALA A 74 -0.73 -10.34 7.63
CA ALA A 74 -1.12 -10.16 6.24
C ALA A 74 0.05 -9.68 5.37
N THR A 75 -0.05 -9.89 4.05
CA THR A 75 0.92 -9.39 3.05
C THR A 75 0.34 -8.20 2.30
N CYS A 76 1.05 -7.07 2.27
CA CYS A 76 0.71 -5.93 1.40
C CYS A 76 1.25 -6.18 -0.02
N LEU A 77 0.39 -6.02 -1.03
CA LEU A 77 0.70 -6.25 -2.45
C LEU A 77 0.97 -4.97 -3.24
N GLY A 78 0.90 -3.80 -2.60
CA GLY A 78 1.23 -2.53 -3.23
C GLY A 78 0.27 -1.40 -2.91
N LYS A 79 0.42 -0.31 -3.67
CA LYS A 79 -0.39 0.90 -3.57
C LYS A 79 -1.40 0.99 -4.71
N THR A 80 -2.64 1.34 -4.37
CA THR A 80 -3.74 1.53 -5.31
C THR A 80 -3.89 2.97 -5.73
N VAL A 81 -4.43 3.15 -6.94
CA VAL A 81 -4.77 4.46 -7.49
C VAL A 81 -5.76 5.21 -6.60
N MET A 82 -5.65 6.53 -6.57
CA MET A 82 -6.60 7.42 -5.91
C MET A 82 -6.70 8.77 -6.60
N ASP A 83 -7.81 9.47 -6.39
CA ASP A 83 -7.93 10.88 -6.75
C ASP A 83 -6.91 11.73 -5.98
N GLU A 84 -6.45 12.80 -6.63
CA GLU A 84 -5.47 13.74 -6.10
C GLU A 84 -5.90 14.29 -4.73
N MET A 85 -5.01 14.15 -3.74
CA MET A 85 -5.18 14.61 -2.36
C MET A 85 -6.46 14.11 -1.67
N ALA A 86 -7.07 13.04 -2.21
CA ALA A 86 -8.40 12.57 -1.84
C ALA A 86 -9.49 13.65 -1.92
N TYR A 87 -9.29 14.70 -2.74
CA TYR A 87 -10.34 15.63 -3.08
C TYR A 87 -11.33 14.95 -4.01
N TRP A 88 -12.32 14.32 -3.39
CA TRP A 88 -13.52 13.85 -4.05
C TRP A 88 -14.72 14.46 -3.34
N SER A 89 -15.23 15.56 -3.89
CA SER A 89 -16.58 16.02 -3.64
C SER A 89 -17.24 16.30 -4.97
N GLN A 90 -18.23 15.49 -5.34
CA GLN A 90 -19.30 16.02 -6.17
C GLN A 90 -20.16 16.90 -5.28
N PHE A 91 -19.78 18.18 -5.18
CA PHE A 91 -20.63 19.38 -5.17
C PHE A 91 -19.72 20.60 -5.38
#